data_AF-A0A9X8ECT0-F1
#
_entry.id   AF-A0A9X8ECT0-F1
#
_cell.length_a   1.000
_cell.length_b   1.000
_cell.length_c   1.000
_cell.angle_alpha   90.00
_cell.angle_beta   90.00
_cell.angle_gamma   90.00
#
_symmetry.space_group_name_H-M   'P 1'
#
loop_
_entity.id
_entity.type
_entity.pdbx_description
1 polymer ?
#
loop_
_entity_poly.entity_id
_entity_poly.type
_entity_poly.pdbx_seq_one_letter_code
_entity_poly.pdbx_strand_id
1 'polypeptide(L)'
;MDLLRHDISLGMSVASSLRLQLDQIKQAHAVWLYQGGQDALAEEVLDKVVVDAAVVTLLARVARSRLGLVLCRMQSRSEFAVLMSQLPADTCSWIRSSAPPLRPDPQVGIRDAAPSLTATNALLHQCVQWMPPASPEHARCLAMIGIVQLLLSQLKKSTNLASRKQNA
;
A
#
# COMPACT_ATOMS: atom_id res chain seq x y z
N MET A 1 3.10 -10.93 19.08
CA MET A 1 2.57 -9.79 18.29
C MET A 1 1.19 -9.36 18.72
N ASP A 2 0.30 -10.27 19.14
CA ASP A 2 -1.08 -9.88 19.52
C ASP A 2 -1.16 -8.84 20.65
N LEU A 3 -0.22 -8.86 21.58
CA LEU A 3 -0.16 -7.87 22.66
C LEU A 3 -0.02 -6.43 22.13
N LEU A 4 0.88 -6.21 21.16
CA LEU A 4 1.09 -4.89 20.52
C LEU A 4 -0.12 -4.41 19.72
N ARG A 5 -1.05 -5.31 19.37
CA ARG A 5 -2.28 -4.98 18.65
C ARG A 5 -3.37 -4.44 19.57
N HIS A 6 -3.27 -4.71 20.87
CA HIS A 6 -4.25 -4.31 21.88
C HIS A 6 -3.70 -3.20 22.79
N ASP A 7 -2.43 -3.29 23.17
CA ASP A 7 -1.74 -2.29 23.97
C ASP A 7 -0.27 -2.18 23.53
N ILE A 8 0.03 -1.08 22.85
CA ILE A 8 1.38 -0.82 22.32
C ILE A 8 2.37 -0.61 23.46
N SER A 9 1.98 0.14 24.50
CA SER A 9 2.85 0.47 25.63
C SER A 9 3.27 -0.79 26.37
N LEU A 10 2.27 -1.61 26.74
CA LEU A 10 2.51 -2.89 27.38
C LEU A 10 3.32 -3.85 26.49
N GLY A 11 3.00 -3.91 25.20
CA GLY A 11 3.75 -4.72 24.23
C GLY A 11 5.23 -4.34 24.15
N MET A 12 5.54 -3.04 24.13
CA MET A 12 6.90 -2.53 24.11
C MET A 12 7.63 -2.75 25.45
N SER A 13 6.95 -2.55 26.58
CA SER A 13 7.51 -2.81 27.90
C SER A 13 7.89 -4.27 28.07
N VAL A 14 7.01 -5.21 27.69
CA VAL A 14 7.29 -6.65 27.73
C VAL A 14 8.46 -7.00 26.83
N ALA A 15 8.50 -6.48 25.60
CA ALA A 15 9.60 -6.71 24.68
C ALA A 15 10.94 -6.21 25.24
N SER A 16 10.94 -5.04 25.90
CA SER A 16 12.11 -4.47 26.56
C SER A 16 12.58 -5.34 27.72
N SER A 17 11.65 -5.78 28.60
CA SER A 17 11.96 -6.68 29.72
C SER A 17 12.54 -8.02 29.26
N LEU A 18 12.07 -8.53 28.12
CA LEU A 18 12.56 -9.77 27.51
C LEU A 18 13.81 -9.58 26.63
N ARG A 19 14.37 -8.36 26.56
CA ARG A 19 15.56 -8.01 25.75
C ARG A 19 15.41 -8.37 24.26
N LEU A 20 14.19 -8.24 23.73
CA LEU A 20 13.93 -8.44 22.32
C LEU A 20 14.44 -7.24 21.49
N GLN A 21 14.68 -7.46 20.20
CA GLN A 21 15.08 -6.38 19.29
C GLN A 21 13.90 -5.44 19.02
N LEU A 22 13.87 -4.31 19.72
CA LEU A 22 12.75 -3.36 19.69
C LEU A 22 12.53 -2.79 18.29
N ASP A 23 13.58 -2.59 17.50
CA ASP A 23 13.46 -2.05 16.14
C ASP A 23 12.76 -3.04 15.21
N GLN A 24 13.08 -4.33 15.29
CA GLN A 24 12.36 -5.36 14.54
C GLN A 24 10.88 -5.42 14.92
N ILE A 25 10.59 -5.25 16.22
CA ILE A 25 9.21 -5.24 16.73
C ILE A 25 8.44 -4.02 16.22
N LYS A 26 9.04 -2.82 16.28
CA LYS A 26 8.48 -1.59 15.73
C LYS A 26 8.23 -1.70 14.23
N GLN A 27 9.20 -2.19 13.47
CA GLN A 27 9.06 -2.36 12.02
C GLN A 27 7.92 -3.34 11.68
N ALA A 28 7.83 -4.46 12.38
CA ALA A 28 6.74 -5.42 12.14
C ALA A 28 5.37 -4.89 12.63
N HIS A 29 5.34 -4.03 13.64
CA HIS A 29 4.14 -3.28 14.02
C HIS A 29 3.74 -2.25 12.94
N ALA A 30 4.70 -1.54 12.36
CA ALA A 30 4.43 -0.60 11.27
C ALA A 30 3.86 -1.32 10.03
N VAL A 31 4.40 -2.49 9.65
CA VAL A 31 3.81 -3.32 8.57
C VAL A 31 2.36 -3.68 8.89
N TRP A 32 2.05 -4.04 10.13
CA TRP A 32 0.69 -4.37 10.57
C TRP A 32 -0.27 -3.18 10.50
N LEU A 33 0.22 -1.96 10.78
CA LEU A 33 -0.53 -0.71 10.64
C LEU A 33 -0.81 -0.40 9.16
N TYR A 34 0.21 -0.50 8.29
CA TYR A 34 0.01 -0.38 6.84
C TYR A 34 -0.94 -1.47 6.30
N GLN A 35 -0.88 -2.70 6.79
CA GLN A 35 -1.85 -3.71 6.36
C GLN A 35 -3.31 -3.31 6.67
N GLY A 36 -3.54 -2.46 7.68
CA GLY A 36 -4.86 -2.00 8.10
C GLY A 36 -5.23 -0.56 7.70
N GLY A 37 -4.47 0.09 6.82
CA GLY A 37 -4.81 1.46 6.37
C GLY A 37 -4.33 2.59 7.27
N GLN A 38 -3.58 2.30 8.33
CA GLN A 38 -3.18 3.26 9.36
C GLN A 38 -1.80 3.88 9.07
N ASP A 39 -1.64 4.44 7.86
CA ASP A 39 -0.35 4.84 7.30
C ASP A 39 0.35 5.92 8.12
N ALA A 40 -0.38 6.94 8.58
CA ALA A 40 0.20 8.01 9.40
C ALA A 40 0.82 7.48 10.71
N LEU A 41 0.13 6.56 11.39
CA LEU A 41 0.67 5.93 12.60
C LEU A 41 1.87 5.03 12.28
N ALA A 42 1.86 4.37 11.13
CA ALA A 42 2.96 3.52 10.71
C ALA A 42 4.22 4.34 10.40
N GLU A 43 4.06 5.49 9.74
CA GLU A 43 5.14 6.44 9.45
C GLU A 43 5.80 6.96 10.73
N GLU A 44 5.00 7.39 11.72
CA GLU A 44 5.51 7.83 13.03
C GLU A 44 6.35 6.76 13.76
N VAL A 45 6.07 5.49 13.51
CA VAL A 45 6.83 4.36 14.06
C VAL A 45 8.12 4.14 13.26
N LEU A 46 8.06 4.20 11.92
CA LEU A 46 9.21 4.00 11.05
C LEU A 46 10.24 5.13 11.13
N ASP A 47 9.82 6.37 11.39
CA ASP A 47 10.72 7.51 11.57
C ASP A 47 11.71 7.34 12.74
N LYS A 48 11.44 6.39 13.65
CA LYS A 48 12.21 6.14 14.87
C LYS A 48 13.12 4.91 14.77
N VAL A 49 13.23 4.30 13.59
CA VAL A 49 13.99 3.06 13.38
C VAL A 49 14.71 3.07 12.03
N VAL A 50 15.80 2.30 11.93
CA VAL A 50 16.40 1.99 10.64
C VAL A 50 15.54 0.90 9.98
N VAL A 51 15.08 1.16 8.76
CA VAL A 51 14.19 0.25 8.04
C VAL A 51 15.00 -0.81 7.29
N ASP A 52 14.72 -2.09 7.58
CA ASP A 52 15.34 -3.22 6.90
C ASP A 52 14.78 -3.42 5.49
N ALA A 53 15.62 -3.84 4.55
CA ALA A 53 15.22 -4.08 3.16
C ALA A 53 14.07 -5.11 3.04
N ALA A 54 14.01 -6.09 3.94
CA ALA A 54 12.92 -7.05 4.00
C ALA A 54 11.57 -6.38 4.34
N VAL A 55 11.58 -5.36 5.19
CA VAL A 55 10.39 -4.60 5.58
C VAL A 55 9.90 -3.74 4.42
N VAL A 56 10.81 -3.07 3.70
CA VAL A 56 10.47 -2.34 2.46
C VAL A 56 9.78 -3.26 1.45
N THR A 57 10.27 -4.50 1.31
CA THR A 57 9.66 -5.51 0.45
C THR A 57 8.25 -5.87 0.91
N LEU A 58 8.01 -6.02 2.23
CA LEU A 58 6.68 -6.25 2.79
C LEU A 58 5.74 -5.07 2.54
N LEU A 59 6.20 -3.83 2.72
CA LEU A 59 5.42 -2.62 2.44
C LEU A 59 4.99 -2.53 0.97
N ALA A 60 5.87 -2.88 0.04
CA ALA A 60 5.53 -2.92 -1.37
C ALA A 60 4.52 -4.03 -1.72
N ARG A 61 4.54 -5.16 -1.01
CA ARG A 61 3.50 -6.20 -1.10
C ARG A 61 2.14 -5.70 -0.59
N VAL A 62 2.14 -4.93 0.49
CA VAL A 62 0.93 -4.25 1.00
C VAL A 62 0.39 -3.31 -0.07
N ALA A 63 1.22 -2.45 -0.63
CA ALA A 63 0.82 -1.51 -1.68
C ALA A 63 0.24 -2.22 -2.92
N ARG A 64 0.86 -3.31 -3.39
CA ARG A 64 0.32 -4.13 -4.48
C ARG A 64 -1.07 -4.66 -4.16
N SER A 65 -1.26 -5.16 -2.94
CA SER A 65 -2.52 -5.77 -2.52
C SER A 65 -3.64 -4.73 -2.43
N ARG A 66 -3.33 -3.56 -1.88
CA ARG A 66 -4.25 -2.41 -1.87
C ARG A 66 -4.67 -2.01 -3.28
N LEU A 67 -3.70 -1.88 -4.19
CA LEU A 67 -3.98 -1.54 -5.57
C LEU A 67 -4.82 -2.64 -6.26
N GLY A 68 -4.54 -3.91 -5.98
CA GLY A 68 -5.34 -5.04 -6.45
C GLY A 68 -6.80 -4.93 -6.01
N LEU A 69 -7.06 -4.64 -4.73
CA LEU A 69 -8.42 -4.44 -4.22
C LEU A 69 -9.13 -3.26 -4.89
N VAL A 70 -8.43 -2.14 -5.09
CA VAL A 70 -8.99 -0.99 -5.80
C VAL A 70 -9.37 -1.37 -7.23
N LEU A 71 -8.45 -2.00 -7.98
CA LEU A 71 -8.70 -2.42 -9.37
C LEU A 71 -9.88 -3.40 -9.47
N CYS A 72 -10.00 -4.35 -8.55
CA CYS A 72 -11.14 -5.28 -8.51
C CYS A 72 -12.48 -4.54 -8.30
N ARG A 73 -12.53 -3.58 -7.38
CA ARG A 73 -13.74 -2.77 -7.16
C ARG A 73 -14.07 -1.91 -8.37
N MET A 74 -13.07 -1.30 -8.99
CA MET A 74 -13.30 -0.50 -10.19
C MET A 74 -13.83 -1.34 -11.34
N GLN A 75 -13.27 -2.54 -11.54
CA GLN A 75 -13.74 -3.47 -12.57
C GLN A 75 -15.21 -3.89 -12.38
N SER A 76 -15.68 -4.01 -11.14
CA SER A 76 -17.08 -4.38 -10.86
C SER A 76 -18.11 -3.29 -11.18
N ARG A 77 -17.68 -2.06 -11.49
CA ARG A 77 -18.60 -0.95 -11.78
C ARG A 77 -18.43 -0.45 -13.20
N SER A 78 -19.53 -0.42 -13.94
CA SER A 78 -19.55 0.02 -15.34
C SER A 78 -19.07 1.47 -15.52
N GLU A 79 -19.23 2.31 -14.51
CA GLU A 79 -18.74 3.70 -14.47
C GLU A 79 -17.23 3.83 -14.71
N PHE A 80 -16.46 2.77 -14.42
CA PHE A 80 -15.02 2.75 -14.62
C PHE A 80 -14.56 1.96 -15.85
N ALA A 81 -15.47 1.42 -16.68
CA ALA A 81 -15.09 0.57 -17.81
C ALA A 81 -14.09 1.23 -18.77
N VAL A 82 -14.34 2.50 -19.13
CA VAL A 82 -13.46 3.31 -19.99
C VAL A 82 -12.11 3.57 -19.34
N LEU A 83 -12.09 3.79 -18.02
CA LEU A 83 -10.84 4.00 -17.29
C LEU A 83 -10.03 2.69 -17.24
N MET A 84 -10.68 1.57 -16.95
CA MET A 84 -10.04 0.25 -16.90
C MET A 84 -9.44 -0.16 -18.24
N SER A 85 -10.06 0.21 -19.37
CA SER A 85 -9.52 -0.08 -20.71
C SER A 85 -8.28 0.74 -21.07
N GLN A 86 -8.00 1.83 -20.36
CA GLN A 86 -6.80 2.67 -20.57
C GLN A 86 -5.59 2.19 -19.76
N LEU A 87 -5.79 1.29 -18.81
CA LEU A 87 -4.71 0.80 -17.97
C LEU A 87 -3.85 -0.23 -18.72
N PRO A 88 -2.51 -0.20 -18.56
CA PRO A 88 -1.63 -1.26 -19.03
C PRO A 88 -2.07 -2.65 -18.54
N ALA A 89 -2.49 -3.50 -19.49
CA ALA A 89 -3.08 -4.80 -19.21
C ALA A 89 -2.11 -5.73 -18.46
N ASP A 90 -0.85 -5.78 -18.86
CA ASP A 90 0.17 -6.64 -18.26
C ASP A 90 0.43 -6.29 -16.79
N THR A 91 0.54 -5.00 -16.47
CA THR A 91 0.73 -4.53 -15.09
C THR A 91 -0.50 -4.84 -14.25
N CYS A 92 -1.70 -4.60 -14.78
CA CYS A 92 -2.96 -4.89 -14.08
C CYS A 92 -3.16 -6.39 -13.83
N SER A 93 -2.85 -7.22 -14.83
CA SER A 93 -2.87 -8.69 -14.73
C SER A 93 -1.89 -9.16 -13.66
N TRP A 94 -0.66 -8.64 -13.69
CA TRP A 94 0.35 -8.95 -12.69
C TRP A 94 -0.12 -8.54 -11.28
N ILE A 95 -0.59 -7.30 -11.06
CA ILE A 95 -1.07 -6.81 -9.75
C ILE A 95 -2.07 -7.80 -9.12
N ARG A 96 -3.02 -8.30 -9.93
CA ARG A 96 -4.07 -9.24 -9.48
C ARG A 96 -3.63 -10.71 -9.37
N SER A 97 -2.50 -11.08 -9.96
CA SER A 97 -1.95 -12.43 -9.88
C SER A 97 -1.15 -12.66 -8.59
N SER A 98 -0.69 -13.89 -8.37
CA SER A 98 0.27 -14.25 -7.33
C SER A 98 1.74 -14.23 -7.81
N ALA A 99 2.00 -13.75 -9.04
CA ALA A 99 3.30 -13.83 -9.68
C ALA A 99 4.34 -12.92 -8.97
N PRO A 100 5.62 -13.35 -8.86
CA PRO A 100 6.70 -12.53 -8.33
C PRO A 100 7.06 -11.35 -9.27
N PRO A 101 7.86 -10.38 -8.82
CA PRO A 101 8.25 -10.13 -7.42
C PRO A 101 7.05 -9.63 -6.58
N LEU A 102 7.23 -9.35 -5.28
CA LEU A 102 6.20 -8.74 -4.41
C LEU A 102 4.86 -9.49 -4.35
N ARG A 103 4.84 -10.78 -3.99
CA ARG A 103 3.59 -11.56 -3.88
C ARG A 103 2.54 -10.82 -3.02
N PRO A 104 1.24 -10.86 -3.36
CA PRO A 104 0.20 -10.22 -2.57
C PRO A 104 0.29 -10.58 -1.08
N ASP A 105 -0.07 -9.62 -0.25
CA ASP A 105 -0.19 -9.74 1.19
C ASP A 105 -1.66 -10.06 1.54
N PRO A 106 -1.94 -11.27 2.05
CA PRO A 106 -3.31 -11.68 2.36
C PRO A 106 -3.93 -10.88 3.52
N GLN A 107 -3.12 -10.25 4.37
CA GLN A 107 -3.61 -9.49 5.51
C GLN A 107 -4.32 -8.21 5.10
N VAL A 108 -3.96 -7.62 3.96
CA VAL A 108 -4.60 -6.40 3.44
C VAL A 108 -6.07 -6.64 3.12
N GLY A 109 -6.40 -7.78 2.50
CA GLY A 109 -7.78 -8.13 2.17
C GLY A 109 -8.69 -8.28 3.40
N ILE A 110 -8.10 -8.59 4.56
CA ILE A 110 -8.81 -8.77 5.84
C ILE A 110 -8.94 -7.44 6.58
N ARG A 111 -7.91 -6.59 6.52
CA ARG A 111 -7.72 -5.47 7.45
C ARG A 111 -7.97 -4.10 6.81
N ASP A 112 -7.84 -3.99 5.49
CA ASP A 112 -8.03 -2.75 4.74
C ASP A 112 -9.15 -2.95 3.72
N ALA A 113 -10.39 -2.89 4.24
CA ALA A 113 -11.60 -3.07 3.46
C ALA A 113 -11.86 -1.92 2.47
N ALA A 114 -11.12 -0.80 2.53
CA ALA A 114 -11.31 0.34 1.65
C ALA A 114 -10.00 1.11 1.38
N PRO A 115 -9.02 0.51 0.66
CA PRO A 115 -7.72 1.15 0.52
C PRO A 115 -7.79 2.48 -0.22
N SER A 116 -7.05 3.46 0.28
CA SER A 116 -6.92 4.78 -0.35
C SER A 116 -5.87 4.76 -1.44
N LEU A 117 -6.24 5.22 -2.65
CA LEU A 117 -5.29 5.37 -3.77
C LEU A 117 -4.17 6.37 -3.44
N THR A 118 -4.49 7.47 -2.76
CA THR A 118 -3.51 8.49 -2.38
C THR A 118 -2.50 7.94 -1.37
N ALA A 119 -2.98 7.24 -0.34
CA ALA A 119 -2.10 6.62 0.66
C ALA A 119 -1.25 5.51 0.04
N THR A 120 -1.84 4.69 -0.84
CA THR A 120 -1.10 3.68 -1.61
C THR A 120 -0.02 4.33 -2.48
N ASN A 121 -0.28 5.49 -3.09
CA ASN A 121 0.73 6.21 -3.87
C ASN A 121 1.90 6.68 -3.01
N ALA A 122 1.62 7.26 -1.84
CA ALA A 122 2.65 7.72 -0.91
C ALA A 122 3.55 6.55 -0.46
N LEU A 123 2.94 5.43 -0.07
CA LEU A 123 3.65 4.21 0.31
C LEU A 123 4.54 3.67 -0.83
N LEU A 124 4.05 3.68 -2.07
CA LEU A 124 4.84 3.24 -3.22
C LEU A 124 6.06 4.14 -3.45
N HIS A 125 5.91 5.46 -3.30
CA HIS A 125 7.03 6.40 -3.42
C HIS A 125 8.08 6.18 -2.31
N GLN A 126 7.66 5.93 -1.06
CA GLN A 126 8.57 5.54 0.02
C GLN A 126 9.31 4.23 -0.31
N CYS A 127 8.60 3.22 -0.80
CA CYS A 127 9.21 1.95 -1.19
C CYS A 127 10.28 2.14 -2.27
N VAL A 128 10.01 2.97 -3.29
CA VAL A 128 10.99 3.28 -4.36
C VAL A 128 12.25 3.94 -3.80
N GLN A 129 12.11 4.83 -2.81
CA GLN A 129 13.24 5.51 -2.19
C GLN A 129 14.14 4.57 -1.38
N TRP A 130 13.56 3.57 -0.72
CA TRP A 130 14.31 2.62 0.11
C TRP A 130 14.80 1.37 -0.64
N MET A 131 14.25 1.06 -1.81
CA MET A 131 14.65 -0.11 -2.60
C MET A 131 15.94 0.14 -3.39
N PRO A 132 16.78 -0.90 -3.58
CA PRO A 132 17.89 -0.82 -4.52
C PRO A 132 17.40 -0.45 -5.93
N PRO A 133 17.99 0.59 -6.56
CA PRO A 133 17.68 0.92 -7.94
C PRO A 133 17.90 -0.27 -8.87
N ALA A 134 17.10 -0.36 -9.93
CA ALA A 134 17.12 -1.45 -10.92
C ALA A 134 16.77 -2.86 -10.39
N SER A 135 16.37 -3.01 -9.12
CA SER A 135 15.78 -4.27 -8.65
C SER A 135 14.42 -4.54 -9.33
N PRO A 136 14.02 -5.82 -9.50
CA PRO A 136 12.70 -6.17 -10.03
C PRO A 136 11.55 -5.57 -9.21
N GLU A 137 11.68 -5.55 -7.88
CA GLU A 137 10.75 -4.94 -6.95
C GLU A 137 10.59 -3.44 -7.21
N HIS A 138 11.72 -2.73 -7.36
CA HIS A 138 11.72 -1.30 -7.67
C HIS A 138 11.02 -1.01 -9.00
N ALA A 139 11.30 -1.79 -10.06
CA ALA A 139 10.63 -1.64 -11.34
C ALA A 139 9.10 -1.86 -11.24
N ARG A 140 8.66 -2.83 -10.43
CA ARG A 140 7.24 -3.06 -10.17
C ARG A 140 6.59 -1.94 -9.37
N CYS A 141 7.28 -1.37 -8.39
CA CYS A 141 6.79 -0.19 -7.66
C CYS A 141 6.57 1.00 -8.60
N LEU A 142 7.52 1.29 -9.49
CA LEU A 142 7.35 2.33 -10.51
C LEU A 142 6.18 2.08 -11.45
N ALA A 143 5.99 0.84 -11.91
CA ALA A 143 4.85 0.48 -12.75
C ALA A 143 3.52 0.68 -12.00
N MET A 144 3.44 0.33 -10.72
CA MET A 144 2.26 0.57 -9.88
C MET A 144 1.99 2.07 -9.68
N ILE A 145 3.03 2.90 -9.48
CA ILE A 145 2.89 4.36 -9.39
C ILE A 145 2.26 4.90 -10.68
N GLY A 146 2.71 4.45 -11.85
CA GLY A 146 2.11 4.84 -13.14
C GLY A 146 0.61 4.53 -13.22
N ILE A 147 0.18 3.36 -12.75
CA ILE A 147 -1.24 3.01 -12.65
C ILE A 147 -1.98 3.96 -11.72
N VAL A 148 -1.46 4.17 -10.51
CA VAL A 148 -2.12 5.01 -9.50
C VAL A 148 -2.24 6.46 -9.97
N GLN A 149 -1.21 7.01 -10.60
CA GLN A 149 -1.25 8.36 -11.16
C GLN A 149 -2.28 8.49 -12.28
N LEU A 150 -2.37 7.50 -13.17
CA LEU A 150 -3.39 7.48 -14.22
C LEU A 150 -4.80 7.47 -13.61
N LEU A 151 -5.04 6.59 -12.63
CA LEU A 151 -6.32 6.52 -11.91
C LEU A 151 -6.66 7.86 -11.22
N LEU A 152 -5.73 8.44 -10.46
CA LEU A 152 -5.94 9.71 -9.76
C LEU A 152 -6.22 10.86 -10.74
N SER A 153 -5.52 10.92 -11.87
CA SER A 153 -5.73 11.97 -12.87
C SER A 153 -7.11 11.90 -13.53
N GLN A 154 -7.59 10.68 -13.81
CA GLN A 154 -8.87 10.46 -14.47
C GLN A 154 -10.04 10.67 -13.51
N LEU A 155 -9.93 10.21 -12.27
CA LEU A 155 -10.93 10.46 -11.23
C LEU A 155 -11.11 11.97 -10.98
N LYS A 156 -10.01 12.74 -10.92
CA LYS A 156 -10.08 14.21 -10.80
C LYS A 156 -10.83 14.86 -11.98
N LYS A 157 -10.59 14.40 -13.21
CA LYS A 157 -11.30 14.92 -14.40
C LYS A 157 -12.79 14.62 -14.33
N SER A 158 -13.18 13.41 -13.94
CA SER A 158 -14.58 13.03 -13.79
C SER A 158 -15.32 13.85 -12.74
N THR A 159 -14.71 14.10 -11.58
CA THR A 159 -15.30 14.93 -10.52
C THR A 159 -15.52 16.38 -10.97
N ASN A 160 -14.55 16.96 -11.68
CA ASN A 160 -14.65 18.33 -12.20
C ASN A 160 -15.71 18.48 -13.32
N LEU A 161 -15.95 17.43 -14.09
CA LEU A 161 -17.02 17.42 -15.10
C LEU A 161 -18.41 17.30 -14.46
N ALA A 162 -18.54 16.53 -13.38
CA ALA A 162 -19.79 16.41 -12.64
C ALA A 162 -20.19 17.71 -11.93
N SER A 163 -19.23 18.41 -11.30
CA SER A 163 -19.49 19.69 -10.62
C SER A 163 -19.86 20.81 -11.60
N ARG A 164 -19.33 20.81 -12.82
CA ARG A 164 -19.71 21.78 -13.87
C ARG A 164 -21.13 21.57 -14.41
N LYS A 165 -21.64 20.33 -14.45
CA LYS A 165 -23.01 20.04 -14.90
C LYS A 165 -24.10 20.39 -13.88
N GLN A 166 -23.73 20.59 -12.61
CA GLN A 166 -24.67 21.00 -11.55
C GLN A 166 -24.82 22.52 -11.41
N ASN A 167 -23.91 23.28 -12.01
CA ASN A 167 -23.86 24.75 -11.96
C ASN A 167 -24.25 25.40 -13.31
N ALA A 168 -24.80 24.63 -14.23
CA ALA A 168 -25.30 25.06 -15.54
C ALA A 168 -26.77 24.70 -15.65
#